data_AF-A0A2M7YMF6-F1
#
_entry.id   AF-A0A2M7YMF6-F1
#
_cell.length_a   1.000
_cell.length_b   1.000
_cell.length_c   1.000
_cell.angle_alpha   90.00
_cell.angle_beta   90.00
_cell.angle_gamma   90.00
#
_symmetry.space_group_name_H-M   'P 1'
#
loop_
_entity.id
_entity.type
_entity.pdbx_description
1 polymer ?
#
loop_
_entity_poly.entity_id
_entity_poly.type
_entity_poly.pdbx_seq_one_letter_code
_entity_poly.pdbx_strand_id
1 'polypeptide(L)'
;KEPVIEQDLGQISFIGGIPGGFCGVMPGDPGESNLLGRIIFQVRQAISGQGKIGFSDTSEVLLNDGLGTKAELKTSGAAFNILDEIPYQFKDQWADELTQDSILPEPFEIKIYQESLIFEGKYFITFSTTDKQTGLDYYEVAELNLFERIFKIEKWQKGNSPYLLNDQNLRSLIKVKAVDKAGNERMATIMPVFKPKWQDVIWILLFLIGLGIIFRLIKWRK
;
A
#
# COMPACT_ATOMS: atom_id res chain seq x y z
N LYS A 1 -4.76 0.89 10.40
CA LYS A 1 -4.31 -0.51 10.69
C LYS A 1 -5.05 -1.42 9.74
N GLU A 2 -4.41 -2.43 9.15
CA GLU A 2 -5.11 -3.41 8.32
C GLU A 2 -6.31 -4.01 9.09
N PRO A 3 -7.48 -4.18 8.45
CA PRO A 3 -8.61 -4.85 9.07
C PRO A 3 -8.24 -6.25 9.54
N VAL A 4 -8.69 -6.63 10.73
CA VAL A 4 -8.52 -7.96 11.30
C VAL A 4 -9.89 -8.64 11.35
N ILE A 5 -9.98 -9.85 10.81
CA ILE A 5 -11.21 -10.66 10.78
C ILE A 5 -10.96 -11.92 11.62
N GLU A 6 -11.60 -11.99 12.78
CA GLU A 6 -11.55 -13.13 13.70
C GLU A 6 -12.81 -13.97 13.49
N GLN A 7 -12.77 -14.87 12.49
CA GLN A 7 -13.95 -15.62 12.03
C GLN A 7 -14.58 -16.46 13.15
N ASP A 8 -13.76 -17.08 14.01
CA ASP A 8 -14.24 -17.93 15.12
C ASP A 8 -14.99 -17.13 16.19
N LEU A 9 -14.68 -15.84 16.32
CA LEU A 9 -15.31 -14.92 17.28
C LEU A 9 -16.41 -14.07 16.63
N GLY A 10 -16.54 -14.11 15.31
CA GLY A 10 -17.46 -13.24 14.56
C GLY A 10 -17.10 -11.76 14.67
N GLN A 11 -15.83 -11.43 14.93
CA GLN A 11 -15.39 -10.06 15.16
C GLN A 11 -14.60 -9.51 13.96
N ILE A 12 -14.93 -8.29 13.57
CA ILE A 12 -14.16 -7.51 12.60
C ILE A 12 -13.69 -6.25 13.30
N SER A 13 -12.39 -5.95 13.24
CA SER A 13 -11.83 -4.72 13.79
C SER A 13 -10.97 -4.01 12.75
N PHE A 14 -11.15 -2.70 12.64
CA PHE A 14 -10.36 -1.84 11.76
C PHE A 14 -10.26 -0.45 12.35
N ILE A 15 -9.22 0.28 11.94
CA ILE A 15 -8.99 1.67 12.34
C ILE A 15 -8.58 2.44 11.08
N GLY A 16 -9.30 3.52 10.81
CA GLY A 16 -9.06 4.41 9.68
C GLY A 16 -9.38 5.87 10.05
N GLY A 17 -9.02 6.78 9.16
CA GLY A 17 -9.26 8.21 9.33
C GLY A 17 -9.11 8.93 7.99
N ILE A 18 -9.73 10.11 7.90
CA ILE A 18 -9.71 10.94 6.70
C ILE A 18 -8.86 12.17 7.02
N PRO A 19 -7.68 12.33 6.38
CA PRO A 19 -6.87 13.53 6.56
C PRO A 19 -7.69 14.79 6.26
N GLY A 20 -7.65 15.78 7.15
CA GLY A 20 -8.46 17.00 7.01
C GLY A 20 -9.91 16.87 7.51
N GLY A 21 -10.33 15.67 7.93
CA GLY A 21 -11.67 15.42 8.47
C GLY A 21 -12.70 15.10 7.38
N PHE A 22 -13.91 14.74 7.83
CA PHE A 22 -15.02 14.38 6.95
C PHE A 22 -16.17 15.36 7.12
N CYS A 23 -16.71 15.87 6.02
CA CYS A 23 -17.81 16.84 6.01
C CYS A 23 -19.04 16.36 5.22
N GLY A 24 -19.16 15.06 4.95
CA GLY A 24 -20.22 14.48 4.12
C GLY A 24 -19.74 14.21 2.69
N VAL A 25 -19.12 15.20 2.03
CA VAL A 25 -18.69 15.09 0.62
C VAL A 25 -17.24 14.68 0.44
N MET A 26 -17.00 13.58 -0.28
CA MET A 26 -15.67 13.16 -0.71
C MET A 26 -15.35 13.67 -2.13
N PRO A 27 -14.26 14.44 -2.33
CA PRO A 27 -13.87 14.89 -3.66
C PRO A 27 -13.62 13.72 -4.64
N GLY A 28 -14.42 13.68 -5.71
CA GLY A 28 -14.32 12.67 -6.76
C GLY A 28 -15.12 11.38 -6.51
N ASP A 29 -16.00 11.37 -5.50
CA ASP A 29 -17.05 10.37 -5.37
C ASP A 29 -18.17 10.65 -6.41
N PRO A 30 -18.54 9.68 -7.27
CA PRO A 30 -19.64 9.84 -8.21
C PRO A 30 -21.04 9.75 -7.56
N GLY A 31 -21.16 9.41 -6.27
CA GLY A 31 -22.43 9.18 -5.56
C GLY A 31 -22.88 10.28 -4.57
N GLU A 32 -24.02 10.04 -3.91
CA GLU A 32 -24.45 10.87 -2.77
C GLU A 32 -23.56 10.58 -1.56
N SER A 33 -22.70 11.54 -1.29
CA SER A 33 -21.61 11.41 -0.36
C SER A 33 -22.11 11.45 1.09
N ASN A 34 -22.17 10.27 1.71
CA ASN A 34 -22.28 10.04 3.16
C ASN A 34 -21.78 8.64 3.56
N LEU A 35 -21.29 7.84 2.60
CA LEU A 35 -20.79 6.49 2.83
C LEU A 35 -19.28 6.54 3.08
N LEU A 36 -18.86 6.14 4.28
CA LEU A 36 -17.43 6.10 4.66
C LEU A 36 -16.75 4.79 4.28
N GLY A 37 -17.51 3.73 4.08
CA GLY A 37 -16.99 2.42 3.75
C GLY A 37 -18.08 1.36 3.67
N ARG A 38 -17.75 0.24 3.03
CA ARG A 38 -18.63 -0.91 2.86
C ARG A 38 -17.94 -2.16 3.40
N ILE A 39 -18.68 -2.95 4.18
CA ILE A 39 -18.23 -4.27 4.64
C ILE A 39 -19.07 -5.30 3.91
N ILE A 40 -18.41 -6.18 3.15
CA ILE A 40 -19.06 -7.19 2.34
C ILE A 40 -18.94 -8.54 3.06
N PHE A 41 -20.07 -9.21 3.24
CA PHE A 41 -20.15 -10.51 3.91
C PHE A 41 -20.55 -11.58 2.89
N GLN A 42 -19.82 -12.70 2.88
CA GLN A 42 -20.15 -13.86 2.07
C GLN A 42 -20.64 -15.00 2.98
N VAL A 43 -21.84 -15.50 2.70
CA VAL A 43 -22.39 -16.68 3.39
C VAL A 43 -21.68 -17.92 2.83
N ARG A 44 -20.96 -18.65 3.69
CA ARG A 44 -20.13 -19.80 3.28
C ARG A 44 -20.91 -21.12 3.16
N GLN A 45 -22.03 -21.25 3.88
CA GLN A 45 -22.85 -22.46 3.86
C GLN A 45 -24.33 -22.05 3.84
N ALA A 46 -25.10 -22.66 2.94
CA ALA A 46 -26.54 -22.50 2.82
C ALA A 46 -27.23 -23.30 3.93
N ILE A 47 -27.08 -22.84 5.16
CA ILE A 47 -27.86 -23.30 6.30
C ILE A 47 -28.78 -22.14 6.65
N SER A 48 -30.08 -22.38 6.60
CA SER A 48 -31.08 -21.43 7.03
C SER A 48 -30.82 -21.01 8.46
N GLY A 49 -30.90 -19.71 8.70
CA GLY A 49 -30.48 -19.16 9.97
C GLY A 49 -30.71 -17.67 10.08
N GLN A 50 -30.27 -17.13 11.20
CA GLN A 50 -30.31 -15.69 11.45
C GLN A 50 -28.88 -15.20 11.65
N GLY A 51 -28.51 -14.18 10.87
CA GLY A 51 -27.29 -13.41 11.07
C GLY A 51 -27.61 -12.11 11.78
N LYS A 52 -26.77 -11.68 12.71
CA LYS A 52 -26.85 -10.34 13.32
C LYS A 52 -25.51 -9.66 13.19
N ILE A 53 -25.55 -8.39 12.81
CA ILE A 53 -24.40 -7.50 12.75
C ILE A 53 -24.69 -6.35 13.70
N GLY A 54 -23.72 -6.03 14.55
CA GLY A 54 -23.80 -4.92 15.48
C GLY A 54 -22.44 -4.26 15.64
N PHE A 55 -22.45 -3.05 16.19
CA PHE A 55 -21.23 -2.37 16.62
C PHE A 55 -20.95 -2.73 18.08
N SER A 56 -19.68 -2.95 18.39
CA SER A 56 -19.23 -3.10 19.78
C SER A 56 -19.37 -1.78 20.53
N ASP A 57 -19.59 -1.82 21.84
CA ASP A 57 -19.57 -0.64 22.71
C ASP A 57 -18.18 0.04 22.75
N THR A 58 -17.14 -0.67 22.31
CA THR A 58 -15.78 -0.17 22.16
C THR A 58 -15.53 0.54 20.83
N SER A 59 -16.53 0.62 19.95
CA SER A 59 -16.41 1.33 18.67
C SER A 59 -16.48 2.83 18.88
N GLU A 60 -15.51 3.56 18.36
CA GLU A 60 -15.38 5.01 18.57
C GLU A 60 -15.12 5.74 17.26
N VAL A 61 -15.61 6.98 17.17
CA VAL A 61 -15.26 7.93 16.11
C VAL A 61 -14.74 9.18 16.80
N LEU A 62 -13.65 9.72 16.27
CA LEU A 62 -12.98 10.89 16.83
C LEU A 62 -13.11 12.09 15.87
N LEU A 63 -13.32 13.27 16.44
CA LEU A 63 -13.41 14.52 15.69
C LEU A 63 -12.04 14.98 15.20
N ASN A 64 -12.00 15.61 14.03
CA ASN A 64 -10.81 16.31 13.54
C ASN A 64 -10.72 17.73 14.12
N ASP A 65 -10.66 17.85 15.44
CA ASP A 65 -10.59 19.12 16.20
C ASP A 65 -9.19 19.43 16.76
N GLY A 66 -8.19 18.64 16.37
CA GLY A 66 -6.81 18.71 16.87
C GLY A 66 -6.58 18.05 18.23
N LEU A 67 -7.65 17.69 18.96
CA LEU A 67 -7.58 16.97 20.24
C LEU A 67 -8.01 15.51 20.11
N GLY A 68 -8.74 15.16 19.05
CA GLY A 68 -9.29 13.83 18.86
C GLY A 68 -10.46 13.54 19.81
N THR A 69 -11.29 14.55 20.08
CA THR A 69 -12.45 14.39 20.98
C THR A 69 -13.40 13.31 20.44
N LYS A 70 -13.93 12.46 21.32
CA LYS A 70 -14.91 11.43 20.94
C LYS A 70 -16.19 12.09 20.41
N ALA A 71 -16.63 11.66 19.23
CA ALA A 71 -17.90 12.08 18.66
C ALA A 71 -19.06 11.32 19.33
N GLU A 72 -20.23 11.97 19.43
CA GLU A 72 -21.46 11.28 19.82
C GLU A 72 -21.93 10.37 18.67
N LEU A 73 -22.13 9.10 18.98
CA LEU A 73 -22.46 8.07 17.99
C LEU A 73 -23.89 7.56 18.15
N LYS A 74 -24.55 7.38 17.00
CA LYS A 74 -25.78 6.59 16.90
C LYS A 74 -25.51 5.39 16.01
N THR A 75 -25.37 4.22 16.63
CA THR A 75 -25.13 2.96 15.91
C THR A 75 -26.43 2.25 15.59
N SER A 76 -26.54 1.70 14.39
CA SER A 76 -27.62 0.78 14.03
C SER A 76 -27.02 -0.53 13.55
N GLY A 77 -27.37 -1.63 14.20
CA GLY A 77 -27.08 -2.97 13.71
C GLY A 77 -28.03 -3.38 12.59
N ALA A 78 -27.84 -4.61 12.10
CA ALA A 78 -28.71 -5.25 11.12
C ALA A 78 -28.93 -6.72 11.50
N ALA A 79 -30.13 -7.23 11.24
CA ALA A 79 -30.47 -8.63 11.39
C ALA A 79 -30.92 -9.18 10.03
N PHE A 80 -30.42 -10.35 9.66
CA PHE A 80 -30.62 -10.99 8.38
C PHE A 80 -31.21 -12.37 8.58
N ASN A 81 -32.17 -12.73 7.75
CA ASN A 81 -32.62 -14.12 7.62
C ASN A 81 -31.87 -14.73 6.44
N ILE A 82 -31.10 -15.77 6.71
CA ILE A 82 -30.38 -16.56 5.71
C ILE A 82 -31.34 -17.67 5.28
N LEU A 83 -31.61 -17.74 3.97
CA LEU A 83 -32.53 -18.71 3.38
C LEU A 83 -31.72 -19.85 2.75
N ASP A 84 -32.27 -21.07 2.76
CA ASP A 84 -31.66 -22.25 2.13
C ASP A 84 -31.68 -22.15 0.59
N GLU A 85 -32.71 -21.51 0.04
CA GLU A 85 -32.89 -21.29 -1.39
C GLU A 85 -33.16 -19.82 -1.66
N ILE A 86 -32.53 -19.28 -2.70
CA ILE A 86 -32.74 -17.90 -3.13
C ILE A 86 -33.93 -17.92 -4.09
N PRO A 87 -35.09 -17.29 -3.76
CA PRO A 87 -36.30 -17.35 -4.60
C PRO A 87 -36.18 -16.57 -5.92
N TYR A 88 -35.03 -15.96 -6.20
CA TYR A 88 -34.73 -15.15 -7.38
C TYR A 88 -33.33 -15.46 -7.90
N GLN A 89 -33.01 -15.06 -9.12
CA GLN A 89 -31.64 -15.15 -9.61
C GLN A 89 -30.71 -14.29 -8.74
N PHE A 90 -29.84 -14.96 -7.97
CA PHE A 90 -28.80 -14.28 -7.22
C PHE A 90 -27.87 -13.56 -8.20
N LYS A 91 -27.74 -12.25 -8.01
CA LYS A 91 -26.77 -11.43 -8.73
C LYS A 91 -25.70 -11.00 -7.73
N ASP A 92 -24.49 -11.48 -7.94
CA ASP A 92 -23.33 -11.06 -7.15
C ASP A 92 -22.93 -9.64 -7.56
N GLN A 93 -23.51 -8.65 -6.88
CA GLN A 93 -23.25 -7.24 -7.15
C GLN A 93 -21.77 -6.89 -6.99
N TRP A 94 -21.05 -7.56 -6.08
CA TRP A 94 -19.63 -7.30 -5.87
C TRP A 94 -18.79 -7.84 -7.03
N ALA A 95 -19.09 -9.05 -7.52
CA ALA A 95 -18.45 -9.56 -8.72
C ALA A 95 -18.68 -8.66 -9.94
N ASP A 96 -19.89 -8.13 -10.11
CA ASP A 96 -20.18 -7.18 -11.18
C ASP A 96 -19.36 -5.90 -11.04
N GLU A 97 -19.28 -5.32 -9.84
CA GLU A 97 -18.45 -4.13 -9.57
C GLU A 97 -16.98 -4.36 -9.90
N LEU A 98 -16.42 -5.51 -9.53
CA LEU A 98 -15.05 -5.90 -9.88
C LEU A 98 -14.83 -5.98 -11.39
N THR A 99 -15.78 -6.55 -12.14
CA THR A 99 -15.64 -6.68 -13.60
C THR A 99 -15.83 -5.37 -14.36
N GLN A 100 -16.55 -4.42 -13.77
CA GLN A 100 -16.82 -3.10 -14.36
C GLN A 100 -15.75 -2.08 -14.00
N ASP A 101 -14.89 -2.37 -13.04
CA ASP A 101 -13.81 -1.49 -12.63
C ASP A 101 -12.63 -1.56 -13.60
N SER A 102 -12.43 -0.43 -14.27
CA SER A 102 -11.30 -0.18 -15.17
C SER A 102 -10.53 1.08 -14.78
N ILE A 103 -10.84 1.63 -13.59
CA ILE A 103 -10.23 2.85 -13.10
C ILE A 103 -8.96 2.47 -12.34
N LEU A 104 -7.84 2.98 -12.82
CA LEU A 104 -6.56 2.78 -12.16
C LEU A 104 -6.52 3.55 -10.82
N PRO A 105 -5.80 3.04 -9.80
CA PRO A 105 -5.54 3.80 -8.58
C PRO A 105 -4.97 5.20 -8.89
N GLU A 106 -5.25 6.15 -8.01
CA GLU A 106 -4.83 7.53 -8.19
C GLU A 106 -3.30 7.67 -8.31
N PRO A 107 -2.79 8.66 -9.07
CA PRO A 107 -1.36 8.93 -9.11
C PRO A 107 -0.82 9.24 -7.72
N PHE A 108 0.36 8.70 -7.41
CA PHE A 108 1.03 8.90 -6.14
C PHE A 108 2.54 9.02 -6.32
N GLU A 109 3.21 9.50 -5.27
CA GLU A 109 4.65 9.68 -5.23
C GLU A 109 5.30 8.80 -4.17
N ILE A 110 6.55 8.43 -4.42
CA ILE A 110 7.41 7.74 -3.46
C ILE A 110 8.28 8.79 -2.78
N LYS A 111 8.26 8.82 -1.45
CA LYS A 111 9.11 9.70 -0.65
C LYS A 111 10.09 8.88 0.16
N ILE A 112 11.37 9.23 0.09
CA ILE A 112 12.46 8.56 0.83
C ILE A 112 12.72 9.35 2.11
N TYR A 113 12.79 8.65 3.23
CA TYR A 113 13.06 9.20 4.55
C TYR A 113 14.17 8.42 5.25
N GLN A 114 14.78 9.07 6.24
CA GLN A 114 15.73 8.47 7.16
C GLN A 114 15.55 9.13 8.52
N GLU A 115 15.00 8.39 9.48
CA GLU A 115 14.65 8.93 10.79
C GLU A 115 15.20 8.00 11.87
N SER A 116 15.88 8.53 12.88
CA SER A 116 16.51 7.72 13.94
C SER A 116 15.52 6.84 14.70
N LEU A 117 14.28 7.29 14.82
CA LEU A 117 13.19 6.61 15.53
C LEU A 117 12.48 5.54 14.68
N ILE A 118 12.70 5.50 13.36
CA ILE A 118 12.03 4.57 12.44
C ILE A 118 13.09 3.67 11.80
N PHE A 119 12.92 2.35 11.93
CA PHE A 119 13.87 1.35 11.44
C PHE A 119 15.33 1.62 11.86
N GLU A 120 15.55 2.14 13.07
CA GLU A 120 16.88 2.41 13.64
C GLU A 120 17.74 3.37 12.77
N GLY A 121 17.12 4.35 12.10
CA GLY A 121 17.85 5.31 11.26
C GLY A 121 18.22 4.80 9.88
N LYS A 122 17.65 3.68 9.43
CA LYS A 122 17.80 3.17 8.06
C LYS A 122 16.89 3.93 7.10
N TYR A 123 17.27 3.95 5.82
CA TYR A 123 16.45 4.51 4.75
C TYR A 123 15.20 3.66 4.53
N PHE A 124 14.06 4.33 4.46
CA PHE A 124 12.78 3.73 4.13
C PHE A 124 12.01 4.65 3.19
N ILE A 125 10.99 4.10 2.54
CA ILE A 125 10.09 4.86 1.69
C ILE A 125 8.69 4.89 2.27
N THR A 126 7.99 5.98 1.98
CA THR A 126 6.54 6.06 2.19
C THR A 126 5.87 6.33 0.86
N PHE A 127 4.70 5.72 0.70
CA PHE A 127 3.83 5.89 -0.44
C PHE A 127 2.40 5.66 0.04
N SER A 128 1.43 6.28 -0.64
CA SER A 128 0.02 6.07 -0.39
C SER A 128 -0.76 6.51 -1.61
N THR A 129 -1.77 5.74 -1.98
CA THR A 129 -2.77 6.09 -2.98
C THR A 129 -4.13 5.56 -2.55
N THR A 130 -5.16 5.96 -3.28
CA THR A 130 -6.53 5.51 -3.13
C THR A 130 -7.07 5.09 -4.50
N ASP A 131 -7.92 4.07 -4.51
CA ASP A 131 -8.78 3.78 -5.65
C ASP A 131 -10.22 4.20 -5.31
N LYS A 132 -10.92 4.73 -6.31
CA LYS A 132 -12.24 5.36 -6.15
C LYS A 132 -13.41 4.43 -6.46
N GLN A 133 -13.17 3.21 -6.93
CA GLN A 133 -14.22 2.28 -7.33
C GLN A 133 -14.21 1.03 -6.44
N THR A 134 -13.37 0.04 -6.70
CA THR A 134 -13.32 -1.20 -5.91
C THR A 134 -12.37 -1.12 -4.71
N GLY A 135 -11.59 -0.05 -4.64
CA GLY A 135 -10.66 0.22 -3.55
C GLY A 135 -9.32 -0.51 -3.72
N LEU A 136 -8.34 -0.10 -2.93
CA LEU A 136 -7.00 -0.67 -3.00
C LEU A 136 -6.95 -2.10 -2.44
N ASP A 137 -6.13 -2.97 -3.02
CA ASP A 137 -5.88 -4.32 -2.50
C ASP A 137 -4.51 -4.44 -1.83
N TYR A 138 -3.42 -4.16 -2.54
CA TYR A 138 -2.07 -4.22 -1.98
C TYR A 138 -1.07 -3.37 -2.76
N TYR A 139 0.12 -3.22 -2.18
CA TYR A 139 1.27 -2.67 -2.88
C TYR A 139 2.35 -3.73 -3.09
N GLU A 140 3.08 -3.58 -4.18
CA GLU A 140 4.33 -4.29 -4.46
C GLU A 140 5.47 -3.27 -4.58
N VAL A 141 6.64 -3.65 -4.09
CA VAL A 141 7.86 -2.84 -4.16
C VAL A 141 8.94 -3.64 -4.88
N ALA A 142 9.69 -2.99 -5.76
CA ALA A 142 10.87 -3.56 -6.40
C ALA A 142 12.05 -2.59 -6.29
N GLU A 143 13.21 -3.11 -5.89
CA GLU A 143 14.47 -2.39 -5.86
C GLU A 143 15.39 -3.00 -6.93
N LEU A 144 15.69 -2.23 -7.97
CA LEU A 144 16.50 -2.72 -9.10
C LEU A 144 17.88 -2.08 -9.06
N ASN A 145 18.90 -2.89 -8.77
CA ASN A 145 20.29 -2.44 -8.89
C ASN A 145 20.68 -2.22 -10.38
N LEU A 146 21.89 -1.72 -10.63
CA LEU A 146 22.34 -1.43 -12.00
C LEU A 146 22.25 -2.65 -12.95
N PHE A 147 22.64 -3.83 -12.47
CA PHE A 147 22.57 -5.07 -13.25
C PHE A 147 21.11 -5.42 -13.56
N GLU A 148 20.24 -5.47 -12.54
CA GLU A 148 18.82 -5.79 -12.70
C GLU A 148 18.10 -4.82 -13.64
N ARG A 149 18.48 -3.53 -13.63
CA ARG A 149 17.99 -2.52 -14.58
C ARG A 149 18.41 -2.82 -16.02
N ILE A 150 19.67 -3.20 -16.24
CA ILE A 150 20.20 -3.49 -17.58
C ILE A 150 19.51 -4.72 -18.17
N PHE A 151 19.32 -5.77 -17.35
CA PHE A 151 18.70 -7.03 -17.77
C PHE A 151 17.18 -7.04 -17.62
N LYS A 152 16.56 -5.94 -17.18
CA LYS A 152 15.11 -5.81 -16.93
C LYS A 152 14.55 -6.92 -16.02
N ILE A 153 15.31 -7.28 -14.99
CA ILE A 153 14.90 -8.28 -14.00
C ILE A 153 14.20 -7.54 -12.86
N GLU A 154 12.89 -7.70 -12.74
CA GLU A 154 12.10 -7.06 -11.70
C GLU A 154 11.69 -8.11 -10.66
N LYS A 155 12.12 -7.91 -9.41
CA LYS A 155 11.72 -8.75 -8.28
C LYS A 155 10.73 -7.97 -7.43
N TRP A 156 9.45 -8.19 -7.70
CA TRP A 156 8.36 -7.60 -6.95
C TRP A 156 8.11 -8.37 -5.67
N GLN A 157 7.91 -7.64 -4.58
CA GLN A 157 7.51 -8.21 -3.29
C GLN A 157 6.40 -7.37 -2.69
N LYS A 158 5.42 -8.02 -2.06
CA LYS A 158 4.39 -7.30 -1.31
C LYS A 158 5.04 -6.49 -0.20
N GLY A 159 4.63 -5.24 -0.04
CA GLY A 159 5.23 -4.33 0.94
C GLY A 159 4.24 -3.25 1.36
N ASN A 160 4.27 -2.88 2.64
CA ASN A 160 3.43 -1.81 3.18
C ASN A 160 4.26 -0.56 3.44
N SER A 161 3.61 0.59 3.42
CA SER A 161 4.21 1.87 3.82
C SER A 161 4.09 2.05 5.34
N PRO A 162 5.15 2.48 6.05
CA PRO A 162 6.52 2.71 5.57
C PRO A 162 7.25 1.40 5.23
N TYR A 163 8.01 1.39 4.14
CA TYR A 163 8.75 0.23 3.64
C TYR A 163 10.27 0.42 3.80
N LEU A 164 10.92 -0.47 4.57
CA LEU A 164 12.37 -0.47 4.76
C LEU A 164 13.09 -0.89 3.46
N LEU A 165 13.97 -0.04 2.95
CA LEU A 165 14.75 -0.37 1.76
C LEU A 165 15.82 -1.43 2.07
N ASN A 166 16.04 -2.35 1.14
CA ASN A 166 17.17 -3.27 1.21
C ASN A 166 18.47 -2.55 0.80
N ASP A 167 18.41 -1.71 -0.23
CA ASP A 167 19.54 -0.88 -0.64
C ASP A 167 19.67 0.40 0.19
N GLN A 168 20.42 0.28 1.27
CA GLN A 168 20.77 1.40 2.15
C GLN A 168 21.81 2.36 1.57
N ASN A 169 22.32 2.12 0.36
CA ASN A 169 23.23 3.03 -0.33
C ASN A 169 22.53 3.89 -1.39
N LEU A 170 21.21 3.74 -1.57
CA LEU A 170 20.40 4.56 -2.48
C LEU A 170 20.93 4.55 -3.93
N ARG A 171 21.34 3.38 -4.43
CA ARG A 171 21.82 3.13 -5.80
C ARG A 171 20.78 2.44 -6.68
N SER A 172 19.82 1.75 -6.08
CA SER A 172 18.76 1.03 -6.77
C SER A 172 17.67 1.97 -7.26
N LEU A 173 17.12 1.66 -8.44
CA LEU A 173 15.85 2.24 -8.90
C LEU A 173 14.72 1.62 -8.07
N ILE A 174 13.92 2.45 -7.43
CA ILE A 174 12.81 2.00 -6.60
C ILE A 174 11.53 2.15 -7.40
N LYS A 175 10.77 1.06 -7.53
CA LYS A 175 9.43 1.06 -8.11
C LYS A 175 8.43 0.62 -7.06
N VAL A 176 7.29 1.28 -7.03
CA VAL A 176 6.13 0.89 -6.22
C VAL A 176 4.94 0.75 -7.13
N LYS A 177 4.26 -0.39 -7.04
CA LYS A 177 3.02 -0.68 -7.76
C LYS A 177 1.89 -0.77 -6.75
N ALA A 178 0.83 -0.03 -6.97
CA ALA A 178 -0.44 -0.14 -6.26
C ALA A 178 -1.41 -0.95 -7.12
N VAL A 179 -2.04 -1.96 -6.53
CA VAL A 179 -3.00 -2.85 -7.21
C VAL A 179 -4.34 -2.73 -6.49
N ASP A 180 -5.40 -2.42 -7.23
CA ASP A 180 -6.78 -2.42 -6.70
C ASP A 180 -7.39 -3.83 -6.66
N LYS A 181 -8.62 -3.93 -6.16
CA LYS A 181 -9.32 -5.22 -6.05
C LYS A 181 -9.77 -5.81 -7.38
N ALA A 182 -9.91 -4.98 -8.42
CA ALA A 182 -10.21 -5.39 -9.78
C ALA A 182 -8.95 -5.83 -10.57
N GLY A 183 -7.76 -5.55 -10.04
CA GLY A 183 -6.49 -5.88 -10.64
C GLY A 183 -5.89 -4.78 -11.51
N ASN A 184 -6.44 -3.55 -11.51
CA ASN A 184 -5.79 -2.45 -12.19
C ASN A 184 -4.57 -1.97 -11.40
N GLU A 185 -3.53 -1.54 -12.13
CA GLU A 185 -2.22 -1.25 -11.55
C GLU A 185 -1.79 0.19 -11.79
N ARG A 186 -1.35 0.88 -10.72
CA ARG A 186 -0.67 2.18 -10.82
C ARG A 186 0.76 2.07 -10.31
N MET A 187 1.72 2.48 -11.13
CA MET A 187 3.14 2.46 -10.76
C MET A 187 3.70 3.86 -10.54
N ALA A 188 4.47 4.01 -9.46
CA ALA A 188 5.36 5.14 -9.20
C ALA A 188 6.81 4.66 -9.22
N THR A 189 7.74 5.55 -9.58
CA THR A 189 9.16 5.22 -9.67
C THR A 189 10.01 6.38 -9.22
N ILE A 190 11.05 6.10 -8.44
CA ILE A 190 12.04 7.09 -8.01
C ILE A 190 13.46 6.54 -8.17
N MET A 191 14.35 7.39 -8.68
CA MET A 191 15.79 7.13 -8.65
C MET A 191 16.40 8.00 -7.55
N PRO A 192 16.87 7.39 -6.45
CA PRO A 192 17.54 8.14 -5.40
C PRO A 192 18.80 8.84 -5.92
N VAL A 193 19.10 10.01 -5.37
CA VAL A 193 20.34 10.72 -5.70
C VAL A 193 21.49 10.09 -4.92
N PHE A 194 22.29 9.27 -5.59
CA PHE A 194 23.51 8.71 -5.01
C PHE A 194 24.54 9.81 -4.75
N LYS A 195 24.99 9.94 -3.50
CA LYS A 195 26.11 10.80 -3.12
C LYS A 195 27.34 9.93 -2.86
N PRO A 196 28.34 9.90 -3.75
CA PRO A 196 29.54 9.11 -3.53
C PRO A 196 30.26 9.58 -2.27
N LYS A 197 30.72 8.62 -1.45
CA LYS A 197 31.58 8.96 -0.32
C LYS A 197 32.97 9.32 -0.86
N TRP A 198 33.65 10.29 -0.25
CA TRP A 198 35.00 10.69 -0.65
C TRP A 198 36.00 9.52 -0.66
N GLN A 199 35.78 8.53 0.20
CA GLN A 199 36.57 7.30 0.24
C GLN A 199 36.44 6.48 -1.07
N ASP A 200 35.25 6.41 -1.66
CA ASP A 200 35.02 5.69 -2.93
C ASP A 200 35.81 6.36 -4.07
N VAL A 201 35.90 7.69 -4.06
CA VAL A 201 36.66 8.46 -5.05
C VAL A 201 38.17 8.17 -4.93
N ILE A 202 38.68 8.07 -3.69
CA ILE A 202 40.09 7.75 -3.42
C ILE A 202 40.44 6.35 -3.95
N TRP A 203 39.60 5.34 -3.70
CA TRP A 203 39.83 3.99 -4.19
C TRP A 203 39.84 3.89 -5.72
N ILE A 204 38.93 4.62 -6.40
CA ILE A 204 38.91 4.69 -7.87
C ILE A 204 40.21 5.31 -8.41
N LEU A 205 40.69 6.40 -7.80
CA LEU A 205 41.96 7.03 -8.19
C LEU A 205 43.15 6.08 -7.99
N LEU A 206 43.22 5.39 -6.85
CA LEU A 206 44.27 4.41 -6.58
C LEU A 206 44.23 3.25 -7.59
N PHE A 207 43.05 2.77 -7.94
CA PHE A 207 42.88 1.73 -8.95
C PHE A 207 43.36 2.18 -10.34
N LEU A 208 43.00 3.40 -10.77
CA LEU A 208 43.46 3.97 -12.05
C LEU A 208 44.97 4.19 -12.07
N ILE A 209 45.57 4.65 -10.96
CA ILE A 209 47.03 4.78 -10.81
C ILE A 209 47.69 3.41 -10.92
N GLY A 210 47.15 2.39 -10.24
CA GLY A 210 47.63 1.02 -10.32
C GLY A 210 47.61 0.47 -11.75
N LEU A 211 46.50 0.63 -12.47
CA LEU A 211 46.39 0.25 -13.89
C LEU A 211 47.42 0.99 -14.76
N GLY A 212 47.63 2.28 -14.51
CA GLY A 212 48.65 3.08 -15.19
C GLY A 212 50.07 2.56 -14.97
N ILE A 213 50.42 2.17 -13.73
CA ILE A 213 51.72 1.59 -13.39
C ILE A 213 51.91 0.23 -14.08
N ILE A 214 50.89 -0.64 -14.02
CA ILE A 214 50.92 -1.95 -14.68
C ILE A 214 51.10 -1.80 -16.19
N PHE A 215 50.35 -0.90 -16.83
CA PHE A 215 50.49 -0.62 -18.26
C PHE A 215 51.91 -0.14 -18.61
N ARG A 216 52.50 0.72 -17.77
CA ARG A 216 53.88 1.22 -17.95
C ARG A 216 54.91 0.10 -17.84
N LEU A 217 54.76 -0.82 -16.89
CA LEU A 217 55.64 -1.98 -16.71
C LEU A 217 55.54 -2.99 -17.86
N ILE A 218 54.34 -3.21 -18.41
CA ILE A 218 54.12 -4.08 -19.58
C ILE A 218 54.77 -3.47 -20.83
N LYS A 219 54.64 -2.14 -21.02
CA LYS A 219 55.28 -1.44 -22.13
C LYS A 219 56.81 -1.42 -22.04
N TRP A 220 57.38 -1.50 -20.84
CA TRP A 220 58.84 -1.55 -20.62
C TRP A 220 59.47 -2.93 -20.86
N ARG A 221 58.66 -4.01 -20.85
CA ARG A 221 59.12 -5.38 -21.09
C ARG A 221 58.99 -5.83 -22.56
N LYS A 222 58.38 -5.02 -23.42
CA LYS A 222 58.36 -5.19 -24.88
C LYS A 222 59.37 -4.23 -25.51
#